data_AF-A0A9J6EP07-F1
#
_entry.id   AF-A0A9J6EP07-F1
#
_cell.length_a   1.000
_cell.length_b   1.000
_cell.length_c   1.000
_cell.angle_alpha   90.00
_cell.angle_beta   90.00
_cell.angle_gamma   90.00
#
_symmetry.space_group_name_H-M   'P 1'
#
loop_
_entity.id
_entity.type
_entity.pdbx_description
1 polymer ?
#
loop_
_entity_poly.entity_id
_entity_poly.type
_entity_poly.pdbx_seq_one_letter_code
_entity_poly.pdbx_strand_id
1 'polypeptide(L)'
;MGMQSATSLASSVSSASSNDSSGGREDGRQGAAGASSASTGAMVQREDILVLTHDVRAFKEALGRLRKTFAPEAHEKQRRETRLVAAHERLGQVLRILRSILEKYPPIQSAELLVAASALIQRVKGHDYGPGGSSSSQACFEAVDHLALAFSSR
;
A
#
# COMPACT_ATOMS: atom_id res chain seq x y z
N MET A 1 4.47 21.16 53.97
CA MET A 1 5.45 22.16 53.45
C MET A 1 6.10 21.58 52.20
N GLY A 2 6.19 22.21 51.03
CA GLY A 2 5.71 23.49 50.50
C GLY A 2 5.32 23.24 49.03
N MET A 3 4.31 23.89 48.43
CA MET A 3 4.20 25.33 48.16
C MET A 3 5.35 25.87 47.29
N GLN A 4 4.96 26.71 46.32
CA GLN A 4 5.73 27.78 45.65
C GLN A 4 6.48 27.33 44.38
N SER A 5 6.50 28.05 43.26
CA SER A 5 5.94 29.33 42.78
C SER A 5 6.29 29.40 41.28
N ALA A 6 5.42 29.82 40.36
CA ALA A 6 5.16 31.19 39.90
C ALA A 6 6.36 31.95 39.30
N THR A 7 6.04 32.80 38.32
CA THR A 7 6.81 33.90 37.69
C THR A 7 7.60 33.51 36.43
N SER A 8 7.09 33.82 35.24
CA SER A 8 7.08 35.12 34.53
C SER A 8 8.40 35.40 33.84
N LEU A 9 8.35 35.86 32.58
CA LEU A 9 9.05 37.06 32.08
C LEU A 9 8.52 37.41 30.68
N ALA A 10 8.07 38.65 30.57
CA ALA A 10 7.64 39.37 29.36
C ALA A 10 8.83 39.59 28.40
N SER A 11 8.65 39.90 27.12
CA SER A 11 8.33 41.26 26.61
C SER A 11 8.27 41.20 25.06
N SER A 12 7.24 41.77 24.43
CA SER A 12 7.22 43.09 23.74
C SER A 12 8.20 43.15 22.55
N VAL A 13 7.85 43.48 21.31
CA VAL A 13 7.19 44.67 20.73
C VAL A 13 6.86 44.31 19.25
N SER A 14 5.84 44.85 18.56
CA SER A 14 5.91 46.13 17.84
C SER A 14 4.59 46.43 17.11
N SER A 15 4.33 47.73 17.01
CA SER A 15 3.14 48.43 16.52
C SER A 15 3.07 48.59 15.00
N ALA A 16 2.00 49.29 14.56
CA ALA A 16 1.72 49.89 13.23
C ALA A 16 0.83 49.02 12.32
N SER A 17 -0.23 49.49 11.66
CA SER A 17 -0.79 50.83 11.51
C SER A 17 -2.23 50.74 11.01
N SER A 18 -2.98 51.80 11.33
CA SER A 18 -4.32 52.13 10.86
C SER A 18 -4.41 52.23 9.34
N ASN A 19 -5.56 51.84 8.76
CA ASN A 19 -6.06 52.50 7.57
C ASN A 19 -7.59 52.54 7.56
N ASP A 20 -8.11 53.74 7.81
CA ASP A 20 -9.46 54.18 7.48
C ASP A 20 -9.56 54.36 5.96
N SER A 21 -10.65 53.93 5.34
CA SER A 21 -11.18 54.52 4.11
C SER A 21 -12.59 54.05 3.85
N SER A 22 -13.47 55.05 3.79
CA SER A 22 -14.89 54.96 3.50
C SER A 22 -15.16 54.86 1.99
N GLY A 23 -16.29 54.24 1.62
CA GLY A 23 -17.06 54.63 0.42
C GLY A 23 -17.17 53.57 -0.69
N GLY A 24 -18.39 53.44 -1.24
CA GLY A 24 -18.62 52.87 -2.57
C GLY A 24 -19.73 51.84 -2.66
N ARG A 25 -20.97 52.30 -2.90
CA ARG A 25 -22.05 51.50 -3.48
C ARG A 25 -21.71 51.23 -4.93
N GLU A 26 -21.70 49.98 -5.42
CA GLU A 26 -21.98 49.68 -6.83
C GLU A 26 -22.67 48.32 -6.98
N ASP A 27 -23.79 48.36 -7.71
CA ASP A 27 -24.66 47.31 -8.19
C ASP A 27 -23.95 46.57 -9.35
N GLY A 28 -23.90 45.24 -9.36
CA GLY A 28 -23.09 44.56 -10.38
C GLY A 28 -23.13 43.04 -10.40
N ARG A 29 -24.21 42.51 -10.99
CA ARG A 29 -24.24 41.38 -11.94
C ARG A 29 -23.23 40.21 -11.79
N GLN A 30 -23.84 39.02 -11.66
CA GLN A 30 -23.52 37.78 -12.40
C GLN A 30 -22.05 37.32 -12.44
N GLY A 31 -21.78 36.28 -11.65
CA GLY A 31 -20.55 35.51 -11.74
C GLY A 31 -20.59 34.23 -10.91
N ALA A 32 -21.65 33.42 -11.01
CA ALA A 32 -21.67 32.07 -10.45
C ALA A 32 -20.89 31.13 -11.39
N ALA A 33 -19.56 31.26 -11.40
CA ALA A 33 -18.66 30.31 -12.04
C ALA A 33 -17.48 30.09 -11.09
N GLY A 34 -17.53 29.01 -10.31
CA GLY A 34 -16.43 28.70 -9.38
C GLY A 34 -16.76 27.68 -8.31
N ALA A 35 -17.50 26.61 -8.63
CA ALA A 35 -17.72 25.52 -7.68
C ALA A 35 -17.80 24.16 -8.42
N SER A 36 -16.74 23.81 -9.15
CA SER A 36 -16.66 22.48 -9.78
C SER A 36 -15.26 21.86 -9.84
N SER A 37 -14.22 22.51 -9.29
CA SER A 37 -12.88 21.91 -9.19
C SER A 37 -12.60 21.18 -7.86
N ALA A 38 -13.39 21.41 -6.81
CA ALA A 38 -13.20 20.69 -5.54
C ALA A 38 -13.83 19.28 -5.55
N SER A 39 -14.83 19.03 -6.39
CA SER A 39 -15.53 17.75 -6.48
C SER A 39 -14.75 16.69 -7.27
N THR A 40 -13.91 17.08 -8.22
CA THR A 40 -13.11 16.13 -9.02
C THR A 40 -11.98 15.52 -8.21
N GLY A 41 -11.28 16.30 -7.38
CA GLY A 41 -10.21 15.79 -6.52
C GLY A 41 -10.69 14.85 -5.40
N ALA A 42 -11.91 15.05 -4.89
CA ALA A 42 -12.53 14.17 -3.90
C ALA A 42 -13.11 12.89 -4.52
N MET A 43 -13.64 12.99 -5.75
CA MET A 43 -14.10 11.85 -6.53
C MET A 43 -12.91 10.95 -6.91
N VAL A 44 -11.85 11.52 -7.51
CA VAL A 44 -10.61 10.79 -7.84
C VAL A 44 -10.03 10.07 -6.61
N GLN A 45 -9.95 10.72 -5.44
CA GLN A 45 -9.52 10.06 -4.19
C GLN A 45 -10.42 8.89 -3.78
N ARG A 46 -11.73 8.99 -3.98
CA ARG A 46 -12.67 7.90 -3.69
C ARG A 46 -12.50 6.73 -4.65
N GLU A 47 -12.36 7.00 -5.95
CA GLU A 47 -12.03 5.97 -6.94
C GLU A 47 -10.67 5.32 -6.65
N ASP A 48 -9.66 6.08 -6.23
CA ASP A 48 -8.36 5.57 -5.84
C ASP A 48 -8.45 4.63 -4.62
N ILE A 49 -9.28 4.96 -3.61
CA ILE A 49 -9.51 4.04 -2.48
C ILE A 49 -10.20 2.75 -2.93
N LEU A 50 -11.16 2.83 -3.87
CA LEU A 50 -11.85 1.65 -4.40
C LEU A 50 -10.91 0.74 -5.20
N VAL A 51 -10.08 1.32 -6.06
CA VAL A 51 -9.06 0.59 -6.84
C VAL A 51 -8.03 -0.04 -5.91
N LEU A 52 -7.60 0.66 -4.86
CA LEU A 52 -6.66 0.10 -3.87
C LEU A 52 -7.28 -1.10 -3.18
N THR A 53 -8.51 -0.97 -2.71
CA THR A 53 -9.22 -2.05 -2.00
C THR A 53 -9.39 -3.28 -2.90
N HIS A 54 -9.69 -3.06 -4.18
CA HIS A 54 -9.74 -4.11 -5.18
C HIS A 54 -8.39 -4.79 -5.37
N ASP A 55 -7.32 -4.00 -5.57
CA ASP A 55 -5.99 -4.52 -5.84
C ASP A 55 -5.41 -5.26 -4.60
N VAL A 56 -5.68 -4.78 -3.38
CA VAL A 56 -5.33 -5.45 -2.12
C VAL A 56 -6.05 -6.79 -1.99
N ARG A 57 -7.34 -6.85 -2.33
CA ARG A 57 -8.10 -8.10 -2.33
C ARG A 57 -7.51 -9.08 -3.35
N ALA A 58 -7.27 -8.62 -4.57
CA ALA A 58 -6.68 -9.42 -5.63
C ALA A 58 -5.28 -9.94 -5.24
N PHE A 59 -4.48 -9.11 -4.56
CA PHE A 59 -3.16 -9.47 -4.04
C PHE A 59 -3.25 -10.59 -3.01
N LYS A 60 -4.11 -10.44 -2.00
CA LYS A 60 -4.39 -11.50 -1.00
C LYS A 60 -4.80 -12.80 -1.67
N GLU A 61 -5.72 -12.75 -2.63
CA GLU A 61 -6.16 -13.95 -3.36
C GLU A 61 -5.02 -14.59 -4.16
N ALA A 62 -4.16 -13.79 -4.79
CA ALA A 62 -3.00 -14.28 -5.53
C ALA A 62 -1.99 -14.98 -4.60
N LEU A 63 -1.72 -14.42 -3.41
CA LEU A 63 -0.88 -15.05 -2.39
C LEU A 63 -1.47 -16.39 -1.92
N GLY A 64 -2.79 -16.43 -1.68
CA GLY A 64 -3.49 -17.66 -1.32
C GLY A 64 -3.41 -18.73 -2.42
N ARG A 65 -3.53 -18.34 -3.69
CA ARG A 65 -3.38 -19.25 -4.83
C ARG A 65 -1.95 -19.78 -4.96
N LEU A 66 -0.93 -18.92 -4.79
CA LEU A 66 0.47 -19.32 -4.78
C LEU A 66 0.76 -20.32 -3.67
N ARG A 67 0.26 -20.06 -2.45
CA ARG A 67 0.37 -20.97 -1.30
C ARG A 67 -0.24 -22.35 -1.61
N LYS A 68 -1.40 -22.40 -2.26
CA LYS A 68 -2.05 -23.67 -2.63
C LYS A 68 -1.23 -24.49 -3.63
N THR A 69 -0.36 -23.87 -4.44
CA THR A 69 0.48 -24.60 -5.41
C THR A 69 1.58 -25.44 -4.75
N PHE A 70 2.04 -25.06 -3.56
CA PHE A 70 3.06 -25.80 -2.79
C PHE A 70 2.45 -26.77 -1.76
N ALA A 71 1.12 -26.88 -1.71
CA ALA A 71 0.43 -27.79 -0.80
C ALA A 71 0.64 -29.24 -1.25
N PRO A 72 0.85 -30.19 -0.30
CA PRO A 72 1.11 -31.59 -0.62
C PRO A 72 -0.04 -32.24 -1.43
N GLU A 73 -1.28 -31.81 -1.19
CA GLU A 73 -2.48 -32.21 -1.95
C GLU A 73 -2.36 -31.93 -3.46
N ALA A 74 -1.68 -30.84 -3.84
CA ALA A 74 -1.43 -30.49 -5.24
C ALA A 74 -0.27 -31.30 -5.85
N HIS A 75 0.57 -31.92 -5.00
CA HIS A 75 1.77 -32.61 -5.40
C HIS A 75 1.51 -34.03 -5.89
N GLU A 76 0.52 -34.74 -5.33
CA GLU A 76 0.23 -36.14 -5.71
C GLU A 76 -0.38 -36.28 -7.12
N LYS A 77 -1.09 -35.25 -7.59
CA LYS A 77 -1.85 -35.31 -8.84
C LYS A 77 -1.09 -34.84 -10.09
N GLN A 78 0.04 -34.13 -9.91
CA GLN A 78 0.60 -33.25 -10.93
C GLN A 78 2.09 -33.55 -11.18
N ARG A 79 2.48 -33.74 -12.44
CA ARG A 79 3.88 -33.96 -12.85
C ARG A 79 4.75 -32.79 -12.39
N ARG A 80 6.02 -33.04 -12.03
CA ARG A 80 6.97 -32.01 -11.56
C ARG A 80 6.97 -30.74 -12.43
N GLU A 81 7.04 -30.91 -13.74
CA GLU A 81 7.13 -29.83 -14.72
C GLU A 81 5.87 -28.95 -14.72
N THR A 82 4.70 -29.55 -14.61
CA THR A 82 3.44 -28.82 -14.54
C THR A 82 3.24 -28.12 -13.18
N ARG A 83 3.90 -28.58 -12.11
CA ARG A 83 3.99 -27.85 -10.82
C ARG A 83 4.88 -26.62 -10.91
N LEU A 84 6.06 -26.76 -11.54
CA LEU A 84 6.99 -25.65 -11.73
C LEU A 84 6.31 -24.52 -12.52
N VAL A 85 5.66 -24.85 -13.63
CA VAL A 85 4.94 -23.87 -14.46
C VAL A 85 3.84 -23.19 -13.67
N ALA A 86 3.01 -23.96 -12.95
CA ALA A 86 1.94 -23.39 -12.12
C ALA A 86 2.48 -22.44 -11.05
N ALA A 87 3.57 -22.80 -10.35
CA ALA A 87 4.15 -21.97 -9.32
C ALA A 87 4.70 -20.65 -9.88
N HIS A 88 5.39 -20.70 -11.03
CA HIS A 88 5.91 -19.52 -11.70
C HIS A 88 4.79 -18.62 -12.24
N GLU A 89 3.70 -19.19 -12.76
CA GLU A 89 2.52 -18.43 -13.19
C GLU A 89 1.86 -17.69 -12.01
N ARG A 90 1.67 -18.38 -10.87
CA ARG A 90 1.11 -17.77 -9.66
C ARG A 90 2.02 -16.71 -9.06
N LEU A 91 3.34 -16.93 -9.04
CA LEU A 91 4.31 -15.91 -8.65
C LEU A 91 4.22 -14.69 -9.56
N GLY A 92 4.18 -14.90 -10.88
CA GLY A 92 4.03 -13.82 -11.85
C GLY A 92 2.76 -12.99 -11.62
N GLN A 93 1.65 -13.64 -11.28
CA GLN A 93 0.41 -12.94 -10.91
C GLN A 93 0.57 -12.09 -9.65
N VAL A 94 1.19 -12.63 -8.59
CA VAL A 94 1.45 -11.90 -7.34
C VAL A 94 2.30 -10.66 -7.62
N LEU A 95 3.41 -10.81 -8.35
CA LEU A 95 4.31 -9.71 -8.68
C LEU A 95 3.67 -8.66 -9.57
N ARG A 96 2.80 -9.06 -10.50
CA ARG A 96 2.09 -8.13 -11.39
C ARG A 96 1.11 -7.26 -10.61
N ILE A 97 0.35 -7.86 -9.69
CA ILE A 97 -0.56 -7.12 -8.81
C ILE A 97 0.22 -6.22 -7.86
N LEU A 98 1.28 -6.76 -7.24
CA LEU A 98 2.15 -5.99 -6.34
C LEU A 98 2.73 -4.76 -7.06
N ARG A 99 3.26 -4.94 -8.28
CA ARG A 99 3.77 -3.82 -9.08
C ARG A 99 2.69 -2.78 -9.38
N SER A 100 1.49 -3.23 -9.77
CA SER A 100 0.35 -2.32 -9.98
C SER A 100 0.01 -1.50 -8.73
N ILE A 101 0.03 -2.12 -7.54
CA ILE A 101 -0.21 -1.41 -6.28
C ILE A 101 0.91 -0.41 -6.01
N LEU A 102 2.17 -0.79 -6.20
CA LEU A 102 3.32 0.09 -5.98
C LEU A 102 3.35 1.29 -6.95
N GLU A 103 2.97 1.08 -8.21
CA GLU A 103 2.92 2.13 -9.24
C GLU A 103 1.77 3.12 -8.98
N LYS A 104 0.60 2.62 -8.55
CA LYS A 104 -0.58 3.45 -8.27
C LYS A 104 -0.56 4.11 -6.89
N TYR A 105 0.09 3.48 -5.91
CA TYR A 105 0.13 3.93 -4.51
C TYR A 105 1.56 3.99 -3.96
N PRO A 106 2.36 5.00 -4.39
CA PRO A 106 3.72 5.22 -3.90
C PRO A 106 3.86 5.27 -2.37
N PRO A 107 2.89 5.79 -1.57
CA PRO A 107 3.02 5.81 -0.12
C PRO A 107 3.11 4.42 0.54
N ILE A 108 2.60 3.38 -0.13
CA ILE A 108 2.64 1.99 0.35
C ILE A 108 4.00 1.34 0.02
N GLN A 109 4.76 1.94 -0.90
CA GLN A 109 6.05 1.42 -1.31
C GLN A 109 7.06 1.49 -0.17
N SER A 110 7.69 0.34 0.10
CA SER A 110 8.72 0.23 1.11
C SER A 110 9.85 -0.67 0.61
N ALA A 111 11.08 -0.33 1.01
CA ALA A 111 12.23 -1.18 0.78
C ALA A 111 12.02 -2.58 1.37
N GLU A 112 11.39 -2.68 2.54
CA GLU A 112 11.08 -3.96 3.19
C GLU A 112 10.15 -4.83 2.36
N LEU A 113 9.11 -4.22 1.76
CA LEU A 113 8.17 -4.90 0.87
C LEU A 113 8.86 -5.40 -0.41
N LEU A 114 9.77 -4.61 -0.98
CA LEU A 114 10.57 -5.02 -2.14
C LEU A 114 11.54 -6.15 -1.80
N VAL A 115 12.15 -6.12 -0.60
CA VAL A 115 13.02 -7.19 -0.10
C VAL A 115 12.22 -8.47 0.10
N ALA A 116 11.03 -8.39 0.72
CA ALA A 116 10.16 -9.55 0.91
C ALA A 116 9.71 -10.16 -0.43
N ALA A 117 9.38 -9.33 -1.42
CA ALA A 117 9.05 -9.79 -2.77
C ALA A 117 10.26 -10.47 -3.45
N SER A 118 11.45 -9.88 -3.29
CA SER A 118 12.70 -10.45 -3.82
C SER A 118 13.02 -11.80 -3.18
N ALA A 119 12.84 -11.92 -1.86
CA ALA A 119 13.00 -13.17 -1.13
C ALA A 119 12.00 -14.25 -1.59
N LEU A 120 10.74 -13.87 -1.83
CA LEU A 120 9.73 -14.77 -2.36
C LEU A 120 10.12 -15.31 -3.74
N ILE A 121 10.62 -14.45 -4.63
CA ILE A 121 11.11 -14.87 -5.96
C ILE A 121 12.23 -15.89 -5.82
N GLN A 122 13.22 -15.62 -4.96
CA GLN A 122 14.32 -16.54 -4.72
C GLN A 122 13.83 -17.88 -4.18
N ARG A 123 12.84 -17.87 -3.27
CA ARG A 123 12.31 -19.10 -2.67
C ARG A 123 11.53 -19.94 -3.66
N VAL A 124 10.71 -19.33 -4.52
CA VAL A 124 9.95 -20.03 -5.57
C VAL A 124 10.87 -20.55 -6.68
N LYS A 125 11.90 -19.78 -7.06
CA LYS A 125 12.92 -20.22 -8.04
C LYS A 125 13.81 -21.33 -7.51
N GLY A 126 14.20 -21.27 -6.24
CA GLY A 126 15.01 -22.28 -5.55
C GLY A 126 14.21 -23.41 -4.93
N HIS A 127 12.91 -23.51 -5.21
CA HIS A 127 12.06 -24.57 -4.68
C HIS A 127 12.37 -25.89 -5.40
N ASP A 128 12.78 -26.91 -4.64
CA ASP A 128 12.93 -28.25 -5.19
C ASP A 128 11.55 -28.91 -5.33
N TYR A 129 11.13 -29.10 -6.59
CA TYR A 129 9.85 -29.75 -6.93
C TYR A 129 9.98 -31.29 -6.92
N GLY A 130 10.89 -31.88 -6.14
CA GLY A 130 11.08 -33.32 -6.02
C GLY A 130 10.24 -34.01 -4.96
N PRO A 131 10.23 -35.37 -4.96
CA PRO A 131 9.57 -36.16 -3.92
C PRO A 131 10.41 -36.07 -2.64
N GLY A 132 10.09 -35.10 -1.78
CA GLY A 132 10.84 -34.81 -0.54
C GLY A 132 10.91 -33.32 -0.14
N GLY A 133 10.37 -32.42 -0.97
CA GLY A 133 10.45 -30.96 -0.78
C GLY A 133 9.59 -30.35 0.34
N SER A 134 9.32 -31.06 1.45
CA SER A 134 8.51 -30.51 2.54
C SER A 134 9.15 -29.26 3.18
N SER A 135 10.48 -29.25 3.34
CA SER A 135 11.24 -28.10 3.85
C SER A 135 11.25 -26.91 2.88
N SER A 136 11.34 -27.15 1.57
CA SER A 136 11.28 -26.09 0.56
C SER A 136 9.88 -25.50 0.41
N SER A 137 8.82 -26.30 0.63
CA SER A 137 7.44 -25.82 0.69
C SER A 137 7.20 -24.94 1.90
N GLN A 138 7.66 -25.35 3.09
CA GLN A 138 7.49 -24.56 4.32
C GLN A 138 8.04 -23.15 4.18
N ALA A 139 9.26 -23.03 3.68
CA ALA A 139 9.87 -21.73 3.58
C ALA A 139 9.33 -20.88 2.40
N CYS A 140 8.70 -21.50 1.39
CA CYS A 140 7.85 -20.76 0.45
C CYS A 140 6.64 -20.15 1.19
N PHE A 141 6.03 -20.89 2.12
CA PHE A 141 4.95 -20.36 2.95
C PHE A 141 5.42 -19.20 3.84
N GLU A 142 6.57 -19.35 4.49
CA GLU A 142 7.17 -18.27 5.29
C GLU A 142 7.46 -17.02 4.44
N ALA A 143 7.97 -17.19 3.22
CA ALA A 143 8.20 -16.06 2.32
C ALA A 143 6.89 -15.38 1.88
N VAL A 144 5.81 -16.15 1.67
CA VAL A 144 4.48 -15.61 1.37
C VAL A 144 3.91 -14.86 2.57
N ASP A 145 4.00 -15.42 3.78
CA ASP A 145 3.51 -14.80 5.01
C ASP A 145 4.33 -13.54 5.37
N HIS A 146 5.65 -13.56 5.17
CA HIS A 146 6.52 -12.39 5.34
C HIS A 146 6.16 -11.27 4.35
N LEU A 147 5.91 -11.60 3.08
CA LEU A 147 5.46 -10.62 2.09
C LEU A 147 4.08 -10.03 2.46
N ALA A 148 3.17 -10.86 2.94
CA ALA A 148 1.86 -10.40 3.42
C ALA A 148 1.98 -9.48 4.65
N LEU A 149 2.87 -9.82 5.59
CA LEU A 149 3.13 -9.03 6.79
C LEU A 149 3.73 -7.67 6.45
N ALA A 150 4.78 -7.63 5.62
CA ALA A 150 5.42 -6.39 5.16
C ALA A 150 4.47 -5.49 4.38
N PHE A 151 3.49 -6.09 3.70
CA PHE A 151 2.42 -5.35 3.02
C PHE A 151 1.37 -4.82 4.01
N SER A 152 1.00 -5.60 5.03
CA SER A 152 -0.03 -5.23 6.01
C SER A 152 0.45 -4.25 7.09
N SER A 153 1.75 -4.09 7.29
CA SER A 153 2.33 -3.15 8.26
C SER A 153 2.40 -1.71 7.72
N ARG A 154 1.81 -1.44 6.56
CA ARG A 154 1.77 -0.15 5.88
C ARG A 154 0.37 0.44 5.86
#